data_AF-A0A938BNH7-F1
#
_entry.id   AF-A0A938BNH7-F1
#
_cell.length_a   1.000
_cell.length_b   1.000
_cell.length_c   1.000
_cell.angle_alpha   90.00
_cell.angle_beta   90.00
_cell.angle_gamma   90.00
#
_symmetry.space_group_name_H-M   'P 1'
#
loop_
_entity.id
_entity.type
_entity.pdbx_description
1 polymer ?
#
loop_
_entity_poly.entity_id
_entity_poly.type
_entity_poly.pdbx_seq_one_letter_code
_entity_poly.pdbx_strand_id
1 'polypeptide(L)'
;MIDVLSPCVTFNDHEGSTKSYSYVKDHEEPLGDVSFVPFFDDISVEYDPGTTTAVTLHNGSKILLTKMAEDYHPTDKIAALRLLHETAARGEYATGILYIEPDKQDFLDLLGMVDQPLAFLEPAKTRPGKAALDEIMESFR
;
A
#
# COMPACT_ATOMS: atom_id res chain seq x y z
N MET A 1 -2.19 5.40 0.80
CA MET A 1 -1.52 4.15 0.37
C MET A 1 -0.12 4.19 0.93
N ILE A 2 0.34 3.10 1.55
CA ILE A 2 1.73 2.96 2.01
C ILE A 2 2.28 1.74 1.27
N ASP A 3 3.27 1.96 0.42
CA ASP A 3 3.99 0.88 -0.25
C ASP A 3 5.23 0.53 0.57
N VAL A 4 5.40 -0.76 0.87
CA VAL A 4 6.46 -1.26 1.74
C VAL A 4 7.31 -2.23 0.93
N LEU A 5 8.56 -1.84 0.68
CA LEU A 5 9.54 -2.72 0.06
C LEU A 5 9.89 -3.86 1.03
N SER A 6 9.25 -5.01 0.81
CA SER A 6 9.43 -6.21 1.62
C SER A 6 10.22 -7.25 0.84
N PRO A 7 11.57 -7.31 0.95
CA PRO A 7 12.36 -8.34 0.31
C PRO A 7 11.97 -9.72 0.87
N CYS A 8 11.45 -10.59 0.02
CA CYS A 8 11.06 -11.94 0.42
C CYS A 8 12.23 -12.90 0.21
N VAL A 9 12.96 -13.19 1.29
CA VAL A 9 14.13 -14.09 1.29
C VAL A 9 13.76 -15.58 1.12
N THR A 10 12.51 -15.97 1.40
CA THR A 10 12.10 -17.39 1.41
C THR A 10 11.32 -17.81 0.16
N PHE A 11 10.49 -16.93 -0.39
CA PHE A 11 9.59 -17.29 -1.51
C PHE A 11 9.94 -16.60 -2.82
N ASN A 12 10.86 -15.65 -2.82
CA ASN A 12 11.22 -14.89 -4.02
C ASN A 12 12.74 -14.71 -4.17
N ASP A 13 13.51 -15.73 -3.80
CA ASP A 13 14.98 -15.62 -3.74
C ASP A 13 15.75 -16.74 -4.44
N HIS A 14 15.25 -17.19 -5.61
CA HIS A 14 16.01 -17.88 -6.67
C HIS A 14 15.08 -18.33 -7.81
N GLU A 15 15.65 -18.88 -8.89
CA GLU A 15 15.08 -19.18 -10.24
C GLU A 15 13.78 -20.02 -10.32
N GLY A 16 13.16 -20.30 -9.19
CA GLY A 16 11.82 -20.83 -9.04
C GLY A 16 11.44 -20.68 -7.56
N SER A 17 10.20 -20.30 -7.29
CA SER A 17 9.60 -20.00 -5.98
C SER A 17 9.14 -21.26 -5.19
N THR A 18 7.88 -21.50 -4.81
CA THR A 18 7.44 -22.80 -4.23
C THR A 18 6.31 -23.58 -4.95
N LYS A 19 5.86 -23.36 -6.19
CA LYS A 19 6.08 -22.38 -7.27
C LYS A 19 7.50 -22.27 -7.84
N SER A 20 8.42 -23.10 -7.33
CA SER A 20 9.72 -23.36 -7.93
C SER A 20 9.58 -24.50 -8.89
N TYR A 21 10.09 -24.31 -10.09
CA TYR A 21 9.96 -25.30 -11.14
C TYR A 21 10.72 -26.60 -10.82
N SER A 22 11.86 -26.54 -10.12
CA SER A 22 12.65 -27.73 -9.79
C SER A 22 12.07 -28.53 -8.60
N TYR A 23 11.44 -27.85 -7.65
CA TYR A 23 11.04 -28.48 -6.40
C TYR A 23 9.67 -29.20 -6.46
N VAL A 24 8.69 -28.69 -7.22
CA VAL A 24 7.37 -29.34 -7.35
C VAL A 24 7.38 -30.51 -8.34
N LYS A 25 8.32 -30.50 -9.30
CA LYS A 25 8.40 -31.47 -10.40
C LYS A 25 9.02 -32.81 -9.99
N ASP A 26 9.87 -32.85 -8.97
CA ASP A 26 10.53 -34.09 -8.54
C ASP A 26 9.73 -34.87 -7.47
N HIS A 27 8.72 -34.28 -6.82
CA HIS A 27 8.15 -34.84 -5.57
C HIS A 27 6.67 -34.46 -5.31
N GLU A 28 5.71 -35.10 -5.97
CA GLU A 28 4.27 -34.97 -5.64
C GLU A 28 4.00 -35.14 -4.11
N GLU A 29 3.66 -34.05 -3.37
CA GLU A 29 3.05 -33.94 -1.99
C GLU A 29 3.87 -33.18 -0.90
N PRO A 30 3.34 -32.77 0.30
CA PRO A 30 1.98 -32.40 0.77
C PRO A 30 1.90 -30.97 1.41
N LEU A 31 0.70 -30.55 1.88
CA LEU A 31 0.21 -29.18 2.15
C LEU A 31 0.80 -28.32 3.31
N GLY A 32 2.01 -28.57 3.82
CA GLY A 32 2.58 -27.66 4.84
C GLY A 32 3.97 -28.04 5.34
N ASP A 33 4.94 -27.17 5.05
CA ASP A 33 6.35 -27.37 5.40
C ASP A 33 6.67 -26.69 6.76
N VAL A 34 7.35 -27.39 7.67
CA VAL A 34 7.91 -26.76 8.89
C VAL A 34 9.18 -26.03 8.46
N SER A 35 9.01 -24.83 7.92
CA SER A 35 10.10 -23.98 7.46
C SER A 35 10.78 -23.30 8.64
N PHE A 36 12.09 -23.55 8.81
CA PHE A 36 12.92 -22.79 9.74
C PHE A 36 13.45 -21.55 9.01
N VAL A 37 12.90 -20.38 9.36
CA VAL A 37 13.46 -19.10 8.94
C VAL A 37 14.57 -18.75 9.95
N PRO A 38 15.86 -18.78 9.56
CA PRO A 38 16.91 -18.38 10.47
C PRO A 38 16.70 -16.92 10.89
N PHE A 39 17.02 -16.62 12.14
CA PHE A 39 17.04 -15.25 12.61
C PHE A 39 18.09 -14.47 11.83
N PHE A 40 17.68 -13.31 11.31
CA PHE A 40 18.57 -12.32 10.73
C PHE A 40 18.45 -11.05 11.57
N ASP A 41 19.55 -10.33 11.74
CA ASP A 41 19.53 -9.04 12.43
C ASP A 41 18.77 -8.00 11.59
N ASP A 42 18.04 -7.10 12.25
CA ASP A 42 17.35 -6.02 11.55
C ASP A 42 18.35 -5.06 10.89
N ILE A 43 18.21 -4.87 9.58
CA ILE A 43 18.98 -3.87 8.85
C ILE A 43 18.34 -2.50 9.09
N SER A 44 18.92 -1.73 10.01
CA SER A 44 18.54 -0.34 10.27
C SER A 44 19.46 0.62 9.54
N VAL A 45 18.88 1.57 8.80
CA VAL A 45 19.63 2.61 8.08
C VAL A 45 19.02 3.98 8.32
N GLU A 46 19.87 4.94 8.69
CA GLU A 46 19.54 6.35 8.77
C GLU A 46 20.41 7.12 7.80
N TYR A 47 19.80 8.04 7.05
CA TYR A 47 20.45 8.81 6.02
C TYR A 47 19.75 10.15 5.83
N ASP A 48 20.53 11.12 5.36
CA ASP A 48 20.10 12.50 5.26
C ASP A 48 19.06 12.68 4.15
N PRO A 49 18.10 13.60 4.32
CA PRO A 49 17.18 13.98 3.25
C PRO A 49 17.91 14.32 1.94
N GLY A 50 17.33 13.91 0.80
CA GLY A 50 17.91 14.15 -0.53
C GLY A 50 19.12 13.29 -0.86
N THR A 51 19.57 12.40 0.03
CA THR A 51 20.70 11.50 -0.23
C THR A 51 20.25 10.11 -0.66
N THR A 52 21.13 9.41 -1.37
CA THR A 52 20.96 8.02 -1.78
C THR A 52 21.90 7.13 -0.98
N THR A 53 21.37 6.08 -0.37
CA THR A 53 22.13 5.10 0.39
C THR A 53 21.96 3.71 -0.20
N ALA A 54 23.08 3.01 -0.41
CA ALA A 54 23.08 1.61 -0.82
C ALA A 54 22.95 0.70 0.41
N VAL A 55 21.85 -0.06 0.48
CA VAL A 55 21.59 -1.02 1.55
C VAL A 55 21.89 -2.42 1.02
N THR A 56 22.78 -3.13 1.71
CA THR A 56 23.10 -4.53 1.37
C THR A 56 22.18 -5.45 2.15
N LEU A 57 21.42 -6.29 1.45
CA LEU A 57 20.50 -7.26 2.04
C LEU A 57 21.24 -8.52 2.51
N HIS A 58 20.58 -9.34 3.32
CA HIS A 58 21.16 -10.58 3.86
C HIS A 58 21.64 -11.57 2.80
N ASN A 59 21.03 -11.56 1.60
CA ASN A 59 21.44 -12.39 0.46
C ASN A 59 22.58 -11.78 -0.37
N GLY A 60 23.14 -10.64 0.05
CA GLY A 60 24.23 -9.93 -0.62
C GLY A 60 23.80 -9.01 -1.76
N SER A 61 22.52 -9.02 -2.15
CA SER A 61 21.98 -8.05 -3.10
C SER A 61 21.96 -6.64 -2.52
N LYS A 62 21.90 -5.62 -3.38
CA LYS A 62 21.91 -4.22 -2.98
C LYS A 62 20.69 -3.48 -3.51
N ILE A 63 20.06 -2.70 -2.65
CA ILE A 63 19.02 -1.75 -3.02
C ILE A 63 19.53 -0.33 -2.81
N LEU A 64 19.15 0.58 -3.70
CA LEU A 64 19.48 2.01 -3.55
C LEU A 64 18.23 2.74 -3.08
N LEU A 65 18.30 3.30 -1.87
CA LEU A 65 17.20 4.06 -1.27
C LEU A 65 17.52 5.54 -1.34
N THR A 66 16.64 6.32 -1.95
CA THR A 66 16.77 7.77 -2.10
C THR A 66 15.72 8.45 -1.23
N LYS A 67 16.17 9.18 -0.21
CA LYS A 67 15.26 9.92 0.69
C LYS A 67 14.80 11.18 -0.01
N MET A 68 13.55 11.55 0.22
CA MET A 68 13.06 12.84 -0.26
C MET A 68 13.89 13.98 0.31
N ALA A 69 14.12 15.00 -0.51
CA ALA A 69 14.74 16.24 -0.08
C ALA A 69 13.79 17.02 0.86
N GLU A 70 14.34 17.85 1.73
CA GLU A 70 13.54 18.63 2.71
C GLU A 70 12.64 19.67 2.04
N ASP A 71 13.03 20.18 0.88
CA ASP A 71 12.29 21.15 0.08
C ASP A 71 11.21 20.50 -0.81
N TYR A 72 11.06 19.17 -0.74
CA TYR A 72 10.05 18.46 -1.50
C TYR A 72 8.64 18.75 -0.98
N HIS A 73 7.76 19.24 -1.85
CA HIS A 73 6.35 19.48 -1.55
C HIS A 73 5.47 18.31 -2.00
N PRO A 74 4.93 17.50 -1.07
CA PRO A 74 4.17 16.29 -1.42
C PRO A 74 2.75 16.58 -1.90
N THR A 75 2.35 17.84 -2.05
CA THR A 75 1.04 18.22 -2.59
C THR A 75 1.07 18.46 -4.10
N ASP A 76 2.25 18.48 -4.74
CA ASP A 76 2.37 18.58 -6.19
C ASP A 76 2.41 17.20 -6.83
N LYS A 77 1.28 16.81 -7.44
CA LYS A 77 1.12 15.54 -8.14
C LYS A 77 2.11 15.36 -9.30
N ILE A 78 2.42 16.42 -10.04
CA ILE A 78 3.33 16.33 -11.18
C ILE A 78 4.76 16.17 -10.69
N ALA A 79 5.15 16.87 -9.63
CA ALA A 79 6.45 16.69 -8.99
C ALA A 79 6.62 15.25 -8.44
N ALA A 80 5.59 14.68 -7.82
CA ALA A 80 5.59 13.29 -7.36
C ALA A 80 5.82 12.28 -8.49
N LEU A 81 5.10 12.46 -9.62
CA LEU A 81 5.28 11.60 -10.78
C LEU A 81 6.69 11.73 -11.37
N ARG A 82 7.19 12.96 -11.53
CA ARG A 82 8.57 13.19 -12.03
C ARG A 82 9.60 12.53 -11.15
N LEU A 83 9.51 12.72 -9.84
CA LEU A 83 10.43 12.13 -8.87
C LEU A 83 10.43 10.60 -8.98
N LEU A 84 9.26 9.97 -9.07
CA LEU A 84 9.15 8.52 -9.23
C LEU A 84 9.83 8.04 -10.53
N HIS A 85 9.58 8.72 -11.64
CA HIS A 85 10.18 8.37 -12.93
C HIS A 85 11.69 8.56 -12.94
N GLU A 86 12.19 9.68 -12.44
CA GLU A 86 13.63 9.99 -12.39
C GLU A 86 14.38 9.02 -11.47
N THR A 87 13.80 8.69 -10.33
CA THR A 87 14.40 7.77 -9.35
C THR A 87 14.43 6.34 -9.90
N ALA A 88 13.34 5.89 -10.53
CA ALA A 88 13.31 4.61 -11.22
C ALA A 88 14.32 4.53 -12.38
N ALA A 89 14.50 5.63 -13.13
CA ALA A 89 15.48 5.68 -14.23
C ALA A 89 16.94 5.54 -13.74
N ARG A 90 17.23 5.88 -12.48
CA ARG A 90 18.53 5.65 -11.84
C ARG A 90 18.66 4.27 -11.19
N GLY A 91 17.63 3.43 -11.24
CA GLY A 91 17.60 2.14 -10.54
C GLY A 91 17.51 2.29 -9.02
N GLU A 92 16.94 3.40 -8.55
CA GLU A 92 16.77 3.72 -7.14
C GLU A 92 15.29 3.61 -6.74
N TYR A 93 15.05 3.56 -5.42
CA TYR A 93 13.72 3.62 -4.83
C TYR A 93 13.55 4.89 -4.02
N ALA A 94 12.54 5.69 -4.37
CA ALA A 94 12.18 6.88 -3.59
C ALA A 94 11.47 6.47 -2.30
N THR A 95 11.95 6.96 -1.16
CA THR A 95 11.38 6.65 0.16
C THR A 95 10.92 7.91 0.88
N GLY A 96 9.74 7.86 1.50
CA GLY A 96 9.13 8.98 2.22
C GLY A 96 7.68 9.22 1.81
N ILE A 97 7.16 10.42 2.09
CA ILE A 97 5.80 10.81 1.69
C ILE A 97 5.83 11.34 0.26
N LEU A 98 5.54 10.46 -0.70
CA LEU A 98 5.60 10.82 -2.13
C LEU A 98 4.49 11.78 -2.56
N TYR A 99 3.27 11.60 -2.06
CA TYR A 99 2.15 12.47 -2.40
C TYR A 99 1.05 12.43 -1.35
N ILE A 100 0.47 13.58 -1.02
CA ILE A 100 -0.72 13.75 -0.19
C ILE A 100 -1.63 14.83 -0.78
N GLU A 101 -2.94 14.63 -0.64
CA GLU A 101 -3.96 15.59 -1.08
C GLU A 101 -4.98 15.80 0.05
N PRO A 102 -4.64 16.60 1.09
CA PRO A 102 -5.45 16.70 2.30
C PRO A 102 -6.84 17.32 2.08
N ASP A 103 -6.95 18.23 1.11
CA ASP A 103 -8.19 18.97 0.83
C ASP A 103 -9.18 18.22 -0.07
N LYS A 104 -8.84 16.98 -0.47
CA LYS A 104 -9.70 16.18 -1.32
C LYS A 104 -10.87 15.64 -0.52
N GLN A 105 -12.09 15.88 -1.00
CA GLN A 105 -13.29 15.27 -0.43
C GLN A 105 -13.15 13.76 -0.43
N ASP A 106 -13.44 13.16 0.72
CA ASP A 106 -13.45 11.72 0.84
C ASP A 106 -14.76 11.13 0.27
N PHE A 107 -14.81 9.81 0.21
CA PHE A 107 -15.96 9.13 -0.37
C PHE A 107 -17.21 9.20 0.53
N LEU A 108 -17.04 9.39 1.83
CA LEU A 108 -18.15 9.51 2.78
C LEU A 108 -18.83 10.87 2.60
N ASP A 109 -18.05 11.94 2.48
CA ASP A 109 -18.52 13.29 2.18
C ASP A 109 -19.28 13.33 0.85
N LEU A 110 -18.70 12.75 -0.20
CA LEU A 110 -19.32 12.71 -1.54
C LEU A 110 -20.66 11.98 -1.55
N LEU A 111 -20.82 10.96 -0.70
CA LEU A 111 -22.05 10.19 -0.56
C LEU A 111 -23.05 10.82 0.42
N GLY A 112 -22.68 11.90 1.10
CA GLY A 112 -23.51 12.50 2.15
C GLY A 112 -23.78 11.53 3.30
N MET A 113 -22.79 10.69 3.65
CA MET A 113 -22.90 9.72 4.72
C MET A 113 -23.06 10.41 6.08
N VAL A 114 -23.76 9.74 7.00
CA VAL A 114 -23.88 10.18 8.39
C VAL A 114 -22.67 9.73 9.20
N ASP A 115 -22.36 10.44 10.29
CA ASP A 115 -21.24 10.11 11.19
C ASP A 115 -21.33 8.70 11.80
N GLN A 116 -22.56 8.19 11.97
CA GLN A 116 -22.79 6.87 12.55
C GLN A 116 -22.54 5.78 11.48
N PRO A 117 -21.72 4.74 11.76
CA PRO A 117 -21.55 3.64 10.83
C PRO A 117 -22.89 2.99 10.49
N LEU A 118 -23.13 2.76 9.20
CA LEU A 118 -24.41 2.28 8.68
C LEU A 118 -24.88 0.97 9.35
N ALA A 119 -23.95 0.11 9.74
CA ALA A 119 -24.23 -1.15 10.44
C ALA A 119 -24.92 -0.98 11.80
N PHE A 120 -24.82 0.21 12.41
CA PHE A 120 -25.42 0.53 13.71
C PHE A 120 -26.68 1.39 13.59
N LEU A 121 -27.11 1.75 12.38
CA LEU A 121 -28.32 2.52 12.20
C LEU A 121 -29.55 1.68 12.53
N GLU A 122 -30.44 2.24 13.34
CA GLU A 122 -31.70 1.60 13.68
C GLU A 122 -32.63 1.52 12.46
N PRO A 123 -33.45 0.46 12.33
CA PRO A 123 -34.43 0.33 11.24
C PRO A 123 -35.35 1.55 11.10
N ALA A 124 -35.67 2.24 12.20
CA ALA A 124 -36.50 3.44 12.19
C ALA A 124 -35.87 4.62 11.42
N LYS A 125 -34.54 4.68 11.33
CA LYS A 125 -33.81 5.72 10.59
C LYS A 125 -33.55 5.32 9.13
N THR A 126 -33.55 4.03 8.82
CA THR A 126 -33.25 3.51 7.46
C THR A 126 -34.50 3.14 6.67
N ARG A 127 -35.67 3.05 7.31
CA ARG A 127 -36.95 2.73 6.66
C ARG A 127 -37.91 3.91 6.77
N PRO A 128 -38.22 4.60 5.65
CA PRO A 128 -39.25 5.62 5.63
C PRO A 128 -40.60 5.02 6.06
N GLY A 129 -41.31 5.72 6.93
CA GLY A 129 -42.67 5.36 7.30
C GLY A 129 -43.66 5.61 6.17
N LYS A 130 -44.89 5.10 6.31
CA LYS A 130 -45.96 5.27 5.30
C LYS A 130 -46.20 6.73 4.94
N ALA A 131 -46.21 7.63 5.92
CA ALA A 131 -46.43 9.06 5.69
C ALA A 131 -45.36 9.69 4.78
N ALA A 132 -44.08 9.34 4.97
CA ALA A 132 -42.99 9.83 4.12
C ALA A 132 -43.10 9.29 2.68
N LEU A 133 -43.56 8.03 2.51
CA LEU A 133 -43.83 7.48 1.19
C LEU A 133 -44.99 8.21 0.51
N ASP A 134 -46.09 8.46 1.23
CA ASP A 134 -47.26 9.15 0.69
C ASP A 134 -46.89 10.57 0.24
N GLU A 135 -46.07 11.30 1.00
CA GLU A 135 -45.55 12.63 0.65
C GLU A 135 -44.69 12.61 -0.62
N ILE A 136 -43.75 11.66 -0.73
CA ILE A 136 -42.92 11.50 -1.92
C ILE A 136 -43.79 11.21 -3.15
N MET A 137 -44.76 10.30 -3.05
CA MET A 137 -45.63 9.94 -4.18
C MET A 137 -46.50 11.10 -4.66
N GLU A 138 -46.96 11.97 -3.75
CA GLU A 138 -47.73 13.16 -4.11
C GLU A 138 -46.86 14.21 -4.81
N SER A 139 -45.56 14.30 -4.48
CA SER A 139 -44.62 15.22 -5.17
C SER A 139 -44.37 14.88 -6.65
N PHE A 140 -44.73 13.67 -7.08
CA PHE A 140 -44.61 13.20 -8.47
C PHE A 140 -45.94 13.18 -9.24
N ARG A 141 -47.03 13.70 -8.65
CA ARG A 141 -48.33 13.88 -9.32
C ARG A 141 -48.46 15.26 -9.93
#